data_AF-A0A940DYJ7-F1
#
_entry.id   AF-A0A940DYJ7-F1
#
_cell.length_a   1.000
_cell.length_b   1.000
_cell.length_c   1.000
_cell.angle_alpha   90.00
_cell.angle_beta   90.00
_cell.angle_gamma   90.00
#
_symmetry.space_group_name_H-M   'P 1'
#
loop_
_entity.id
_entity.type
_entity.pdbx_description
1 polymer ?
#
loop_
_entity_poly.entity_id
_entity_poly.type
_entity_poly.pdbx_seq_one_letter_code
_entity_poly.pdbx_strand_id
1 'polypeptide(L)'
;SIDVSKAININEQFQLSRQFWSYLVNSNLIRNPQDFIMPIPHMSLVQGEENVTFLKKRFEALSNNPLFQGMEFSDNPEKLKEWIPLIMEGRTSNEPIAATKIDSGTDVNFGALTRILFEHLQSNNVEINYKHSVEDIKRTADNLWEVKIHDIDNGKMEYHTAKFVFIGGGGGSLPLLQKTGIPESKHIGGFPVSGLFLVCKNPEVVAQHHAKVYGKAKVGAPPMSVPHLDTRYIDNEKTLLFGPFAGFSPKFLKTGSNFDLIGSVKPNNVFTMLAAGIKEMSLTKYLIQQVMLSNEKRMEELREFIPNAKSEDWDIVVAGQRVQVIKDTEAGGKGTLQFGTEVISAADGSIAALLGASPGASTAVHVMLEVLEKCFPQHMKEWEPKIKDMIP
;
A
#
# COMPACT_ATOMS: atom_id res chain seq x y z
N SER A 1 -3.98 12.60 -26.52
CA SER A 1 -2.96 12.80 -25.48
C SER A 1 -3.07 11.67 -24.46
N ILE A 2 -2.05 11.45 -23.62
CA ILE A 2 -2.12 10.49 -22.51
C ILE A 2 -2.64 11.23 -21.28
N ASP A 3 -3.62 10.65 -20.58
CA ASP A 3 -4.07 11.18 -19.29
C ASP A 3 -3.04 10.89 -18.19
N VAL A 4 -2.57 11.95 -17.54
CA VAL A 4 -1.59 11.91 -16.45
C VAL A 4 -2.16 12.40 -15.12
N SER A 5 -3.44 12.74 -15.07
CA SER A 5 -4.10 13.34 -13.90
C SER A 5 -3.94 12.50 -12.64
N LYS A 6 -4.07 11.16 -12.76
CA LYS A 6 -3.85 10.24 -11.64
C LYS A 6 -2.42 10.27 -11.10
N ALA A 7 -1.42 10.41 -11.97
CA ALA A 7 -0.01 10.45 -11.54
C ALA A 7 0.31 11.76 -10.82
N ILE A 8 -0.24 12.87 -11.31
CA ILE A 8 -0.14 14.19 -10.66
C ILE A 8 -0.76 14.12 -9.27
N ASN A 9 -2.02 13.66 -9.17
CA ASN A 9 -2.74 13.57 -7.89
C ASN A 9 -1.98 12.72 -6.85
N ILE A 10 -1.49 11.54 -7.23
CA ILE A 10 -0.72 10.67 -6.31
C ILE A 10 0.61 11.33 -5.88
N ASN A 11 1.26 12.08 -6.78
CA ASN A 11 2.49 12.81 -6.45
C ASN A 11 2.19 13.98 -5.50
N GLU A 12 1.11 14.73 -5.71
CA GLU A 12 0.65 15.79 -4.80
C GLU A 12 0.38 15.25 -3.39
N GLN A 13 -0.34 14.12 -3.28
CA GLN A 13 -0.58 13.49 -1.98
C GLN A 13 0.74 13.06 -1.31
N PHE A 14 1.73 12.59 -2.08
CA PHE A 14 3.06 12.30 -1.54
C PHE A 14 3.80 13.54 -1.06
N GLN A 15 3.61 14.69 -1.70
CA GLN A 15 4.18 15.95 -1.19
C GLN A 15 3.60 16.29 0.18
N LEU A 16 2.31 16.06 0.44
CA LEU A 16 1.72 16.25 1.78
C LEU A 16 2.44 15.40 2.83
N SER A 17 2.74 14.13 2.51
CA SER A 17 3.51 13.26 3.41
C SER A 17 4.93 13.77 3.65
N ARG A 18 5.62 14.22 2.59
CA ARG A 18 6.98 14.80 2.72
C ARG A 18 6.99 16.08 3.55
N GLN A 19 6.00 16.95 3.36
CA GLN A 19 5.85 18.18 4.14
C GLN A 19 5.64 17.87 5.61
N PHE A 20 4.71 16.95 5.92
CA PHE A 20 4.47 16.52 7.29
C PHE A 20 5.72 15.92 7.94
N TRP A 21 6.42 15.00 7.26
CA TRP A 21 7.65 14.42 7.80
C TRP A 21 8.77 15.45 7.96
N SER A 22 8.88 16.40 7.03
CA SER A 22 9.82 17.53 7.14
C SER A 22 9.53 18.37 8.39
N TYR A 23 8.26 18.68 8.65
CA TYR A 23 7.86 19.35 9.88
C TYR A 23 8.24 18.57 11.13
N LEU A 24 8.03 17.25 11.17
CA LEU A 24 8.42 16.40 12.30
C LEU A 24 9.93 16.38 12.52
N VAL A 25 10.73 16.37 11.45
CA VAL A 25 12.19 16.48 11.53
C VAL A 25 12.62 17.84 12.07
N ASN A 26 12.10 18.93 11.50
CA ASN A 26 12.43 20.30 11.92
C ASN A 26 12.00 20.59 13.36
N SER A 27 10.96 19.90 13.84
CA SER A 27 10.47 19.97 15.22
C SER A 27 11.19 19.02 16.18
N ASN A 28 12.25 18.33 15.74
CA ASN A 28 12.99 17.31 16.50
C ASN A 28 12.15 16.14 17.01
N LEU A 29 10.99 15.88 16.39
CA LEU A 29 10.13 14.73 16.68
C LEU A 29 10.61 13.48 15.94
N ILE A 30 11.29 13.66 14.81
CA ILE A 30 12.11 12.63 14.15
C ILE A 30 13.55 13.11 14.16
N ARG A 31 14.44 12.38 14.83
CA ARG A 31 15.85 12.78 15.00
C ARG A 31 16.69 12.53 13.75
N ASN A 32 16.56 11.35 13.15
CA ASN A 32 17.30 10.98 11.95
C ASN A 32 16.33 10.50 10.86
N PRO A 33 16.07 11.29 9.80
CA PRO A 33 15.18 10.87 8.73
C PRO A 33 15.68 9.63 7.97
N GLN A 34 17.00 9.39 7.92
CA GLN A 34 17.56 8.23 7.21
C GLN A 34 17.16 6.88 7.83
N ASP A 35 16.68 6.88 9.07
CA ASP A 35 16.18 5.65 9.72
C ASP A 35 14.93 5.10 9.02
N PHE A 36 14.17 5.96 8.31
CA PHE A 36 12.93 5.54 7.67
C PHE A 36 12.74 5.99 6.22
N ILE A 37 13.45 7.02 5.75
CA ILE A 37 13.32 7.51 4.37
C ILE A 37 14.69 7.72 3.72
N MET A 38 14.90 7.08 2.57
CA MET A 38 16.16 7.11 1.82
C MET A 38 15.90 7.58 0.38
N PRO A 39 16.73 8.49 -0.18
CA PRO A 39 16.62 8.85 -1.59
C PRO A 39 17.00 7.64 -2.46
N ILE A 40 16.13 7.29 -3.41
CA ILE A 40 16.35 6.20 -4.36
C ILE A 40 15.70 6.57 -5.69
N PRO A 41 16.42 6.51 -6.82
CA PRO A 41 15.83 6.77 -8.13
C PRO A 41 14.64 5.85 -8.41
N HIS A 42 13.56 6.41 -8.95
CA HIS A 42 12.42 5.64 -9.42
C HIS A 42 12.46 5.58 -10.94
N MET A 43 12.17 4.40 -11.49
CA MET A 43 12.20 4.17 -12.93
C MET A 43 10.99 3.40 -13.39
N SER A 44 10.49 3.71 -14.59
CA SER A 44 9.54 2.86 -15.31
C SER A 44 10.26 2.24 -16.48
N LEU A 45 10.21 0.91 -16.61
CA LEU A 45 10.89 0.14 -17.65
C LEU A 45 9.85 -0.57 -18.51
N VAL A 46 10.00 -0.47 -19.82
CA VAL A 46 9.12 -1.13 -20.79
C VAL A 46 9.91 -1.79 -21.91
N GLN A 47 9.36 -2.85 -22.48
CA GLN A 47 9.87 -3.55 -23.65
C GLN A 47 8.79 -3.61 -24.74
N GLY A 48 9.18 -3.63 -26.00
CA GLY A 48 8.30 -3.65 -27.17
C GLY A 48 7.97 -2.24 -27.70
N GLU A 49 7.90 -2.12 -29.03
CA GLU A 49 7.80 -0.83 -29.75
C GLU A 49 6.59 0.02 -29.31
N GLU A 50 5.43 -0.60 -29.15
CA GLU A 50 4.21 0.08 -28.68
C GLU A 50 4.38 0.64 -27.27
N ASN A 51 5.05 -0.11 -26.39
CA ASN A 51 5.25 0.27 -25.00
C ASN A 51 6.28 1.39 -24.87
N VAL A 52 7.37 1.34 -25.66
CA VAL A 52 8.36 2.41 -25.76
C VAL A 52 7.68 3.70 -26.24
N THR A 53 6.87 3.62 -27.29
CA THR A 53 6.10 4.77 -27.81
C THR A 53 5.15 5.33 -26.76
N PHE A 54 4.45 4.48 -26.02
CA PHE A 54 3.58 4.89 -24.92
C PHE A 54 4.36 5.59 -23.81
N LEU A 55 5.48 5.02 -23.36
CA LEU A 55 6.29 5.57 -22.29
C LEU A 55 6.87 6.93 -22.68
N LYS A 56 7.33 7.10 -23.92
CA LYS A 56 7.83 8.38 -24.44
C LYS A 56 6.75 9.47 -24.44
N LYS A 57 5.56 9.17 -24.96
CA LYS A 57 4.41 10.11 -24.91
C LYS A 57 4.02 10.46 -23.47
N ARG A 58 4.12 9.50 -22.55
CA ARG A 58 3.81 9.71 -21.13
C ARG A 58 4.86 10.59 -20.46
N PHE A 59 6.13 10.35 -20.76
CA PHE A 59 7.24 11.21 -20.34
C PHE A 59 7.01 12.65 -20.79
N GLU A 60 6.78 12.90 -22.08
CA GLU A 60 6.52 14.24 -22.62
C GLU A 60 5.35 14.95 -21.92
N ALA A 61 4.28 14.22 -21.59
CA ALA A 61 3.13 14.75 -20.86
C ALA A 61 3.44 15.10 -19.40
N LEU A 62 4.31 14.31 -18.74
CA LEU A 62 4.68 14.49 -17.33
C LEU A 62 5.76 15.57 -17.15
N SER A 63 6.75 15.64 -18.04
CA SER A 63 7.92 16.51 -17.93
C SER A 63 7.60 18.01 -17.94
N ASN A 64 6.40 18.37 -18.39
CA ASN A 64 5.90 19.76 -18.33
C ASN A 64 5.36 20.15 -16.94
N ASN A 65 5.20 19.21 -16.02
CA ASN A 65 4.68 19.46 -14.68
C ASN A 65 5.82 19.56 -13.65
N PRO A 66 5.85 20.58 -12.76
CA PRO A 66 6.89 20.76 -11.76
C PRO A 66 7.14 19.55 -10.85
N LEU A 67 6.12 18.73 -10.58
CA LEU A 67 6.23 17.53 -9.75
C LEU A 67 7.09 16.42 -10.37
N PHE A 68 7.40 16.54 -11.66
CA PHE A 68 8.22 15.60 -12.42
C PHE A 68 9.47 16.28 -13.01
N GLN A 69 9.85 17.45 -12.47
CA GLN A 69 11.07 18.14 -12.88
C GLN A 69 12.30 17.26 -12.67
N GLY A 70 13.18 17.21 -13.68
CA GLY A 70 14.38 16.37 -13.66
C GLY A 70 14.14 14.91 -14.07
N MET A 71 12.93 14.57 -14.54
CA MET A 71 12.68 13.27 -15.16
C MET A 71 13.48 13.14 -16.47
N GLU A 72 14.07 11.97 -16.69
CA GLU A 72 14.84 11.60 -17.88
C GLU A 72 14.14 10.46 -18.63
N PHE A 73 14.35 10.37 -19.95
CA PHE A 73 13.92 9.24 -20.79
C PHE A 73 15.11 8.73 -21.60
N SER A 74 15.24 7.41 -21.74
CA SER A 74 16.18 6.80 -22.67
C SER A 74 15.68 5.48 -23.22
N ASP A 75 15.89 5.28 -24.51
CA ASP A 75 15.80 4.02 -25.24
C ASP A 75 17.17 3.55 -25.76
N ASN A 76 18.26 4.22 -25.33
CA ASN A 76 19.63 3.84 -25.68
C ASN A 76 20.14 2.74 -24.72
N PRO A 77 20.51 1.55 -25.22
CA PRO A 77 20.99 0.45 -24.39
C PRO A 77 22.17 0.80 -23.47
N GLU A 78 23.12 1.61 -23.93
CA GLU A 78 24.29 2.02 -23.12
C GLU A 78 23.85 2.89 -21.94
N LYS A 79 22.92 3.83 -22.19
CA LYS A 79 22.39 4.68 -21.12
C LYS A 79 21.55 3.89 -20.12
N LEU A 80 20.77 2.92 -20.59
CA LEU A 80 20.05 2.00 -19.72
C LEU A 80 21.01 1.14 -18.90
N LYS A 81 22.13 0.70 -19.47
CA LYS A 81 23.16 -0.06 -18.76
C LYS A 81 23.84 0.77 -17.66
N GLU A 82 24.04 2.06 -17.87
CA GLU A 82 24.48 2.98 -16.80
C GLU A 82 23.46 3.07 -15.65
N TRP A 83 22.17 3.15 -15.97
CA TRP A 83 21.12 3.32 -14.96
C TRP A 83 20.80 2.05 -14.17
N ILE A 84 20.72 0.91 -14.87
CA ILE A 84 20.22 -0.36 -14.33
C ILE A 84 21.07 -1.54 -14.84
N PRO A 85 22.37 -1.58 -14.50
CA PRO A 85 23.30 -2.57 -15.07
C PRO A 85 22.85 -4.01 -14.79
N LEU A 86 22.35 -4.31 -13.58
CA LEU A 86 21.84 -5.63 -13.22
C LEU A 86 20.70 -6.13 -14.14
N ILE A 87 19.86 -5.23 -14.66
CA ILE A 87 18.70 -5.56 -15.52
C ILE A 87 19.14 -5.71 -16.99
N MET A 88 20.17 -4.97 -17.39
CA MET A 88 20.66 -4.93 -18.78
C MET A 88 21.72 -6.01 -19.06
N GLU A 89 22.48 -6.42 -18.05
CA GLU A 89 23.55 -7.42 -18.20
C GLU A 89 22.99 -8.79 -18.64
N GLY A 90 23.65 -9.41 -19.61
CA GLY A 90 23.21 -10.69 -20.20
C GLY A 90 21.98 -10.62 -21.11
N ARG A 91 21.40 -9.43 -21.34
CA ARG A 91 20.24 -9.28 -22.24
C ARG A 91 20.68 -9.37 -23.71
N THR A 92 20.11 -10.31 -24.45
CA THR A 92 20.43 -10.57 -25.87
C THR A 92 19.30 -10.24 -26.84
N SER A 93 18.13 -9.83 -26.32
CA SER A 93 16.97 -9.50 -27.14
C SER A 93 17.20 -8.23 -27.96
N ASN A 94 16.80 -8.26 -29.24
CA ASN A 94 16.75 -7.09 -30.11
C ASN A 94 15.43 -6.31 -29.98
N GLU A 95 14.55 -6.71 -29.05
CA GLU A 95 13.29 -6.00 -28.83
C GLU A 95 13.55 -4.60 -28.24
N PRO A 96 12.87 -3.54 -28.73
CA PRO A 96 13.03 -2.20 -28.20
C PRO A 96 12.77 -2.15 -26.69
N ILE A 97 13.64 -1.47 -25.96
CA ILE A 97 13.53 -1.27 -24.52
C ILE A 97 13.73 0.21 -24.20
N ALA A 98 12.95 0.73 -23.26
CA ALA A 98 13.09 2.11 -22.81
C ALA A 98 12.78 2.24 -21.33
N ALA A 99 13.38 3.24 -20.71
CA ALA A 99 13.08 3.61 -19.35
C ALA A 99 12.90 5.12 -19.18
N THR A 100 12.08 5.49 -18.19
CA THR A 100 12.15 6.82 -17.59
C THR A 100 12.80 6.72 -16.23
N LYS A 101 13.47 7.80 -15.80
CA LYS A 101 14.16 7.87 -14.51
C LYS A 101 13.85 9.20 -13.82
N ILE A 102 13.67 9.18 -12.51
CA ILE A 102 13.60 10.38 -11.68
C ILE A 102 14.39 10.15 -10.38
N ASP A 103 15.36 11.04 -10.11
CA ASP A 103 16.28 10.88 -8.98
C ASP A 103 15.68 11.29 -7.63
N SER A 104 14.59 12.08 -7.65
CA SER A 104 13.90 12.54 -6.45
C SER A 104 12.97 11.48 -5.82
N GLY A 105 13.05 10.22 -6.28
CA GLY A 105 12.34 9.10 -5.69
C GLY A 105 12.86 8.75 -4.28
N THR A 106 12.09 7.93 -3.56
CA THR A 106 12.46 7.51 -2.19
C THR A 106 12.11 6.05 -1.92
N ASP A 107 12.83 5.44 -0.98
CA ASP A 107 12.39 4.25 -0.26
C ASP A 107 11.90 4.66 1.14
N VAL A 108 10.80 4.05 1.59
CA VAL A 108 10.20 4.32 2.90
C VAL A 108 10.07 3.04 3.70
N ASN A 109 10.70 3.00 4.87
CA ASN A 109 10.58 1.95 5.87
C ASN A 109 9.47 2.30 6.87
N PHE A 110 8.25 1.87 6.57
CA PHE A 110 7.08 2.09 7.43
C PHE A 110 7.20 1.42 8.80
N GLY A 111 7.97 0.34 8.92
CA GLY A 111 8.21 -0.30 10.20
C GLY A 111 8.98 0.63 11.13
N ALA A 112 10.07 1.22 10.64
CA ALA A 112 10.86 2.20 11.38
C ALA A 112 10.02 3.45 11.69
N LEU A 113 9.37 4.05 10.68
CA LEU A 113 8.52 5.23 10.87
C LEU A 113 7.43 5.02 11.92
N THR A 114 6.75 3.88 11.89
CA THR A 114 5.70 3.56 12.88
C THR A 114 6.25 3.55 14.29
N ARG A 115 7.42 2.92 14.52
CA ARG A 115 8.03 2.87 15.86
C ARG A 115 8.43 4.26 16.34
N ILE A 116 9.04 5.08 15.48
CA ILE A 116 9.42 6.46 15.80
C ILE A 116 8.18 7.28 16.22
N LEU A 117 7.08 7.17 15.45
CA LEU A 117 5.85 7.88 15.76
C LEU A 117 5.20 7.39 17.07
N PHE A 118 5.22 6.08 17.33
CA PHE A 118 4.65 5.50 18.56
C PHE A 118 5.47 5.88 19.79
N GLU A 119 6.80 5.86 19.72
CA GLU A 119 7.68 6.34 20.78
C GLU A 119 7.38 7.81 21.12
N HIS A 120 7.18 8.65 20.11
CA HIS A 120 6.76 10.03 20.32
C HIS A 120 5.40 10.13 21.02
N LEU A 121 4.39 9.35 20.60
CA LEU A 121 3.07 9.34 21.24
C LEU A 121 3.17 8.92 22.73
N GLN A 122 3.96 7.89 23.05
CA GLN A 122 4.19 7.48 24.44
C GLN A 122 4.85 8.61 25.27
N SER A 123 5.79 9.35 24.69
CA SER A 123 6.40 10.51 25.36
C SER A 123 5.40 11.64 25.64
N ASN A 124 4.25 11.65 24.95
CA ASN A 124 3.13 12.57 25.16
C ASN A 124 1.98 11.94 25.96
N ASN A 125 2.26 10.93 26.78
CA ASN A 125 1.30 10.25 27.65
C ASN A 125 0.16 9.55 26.89
N VAL A 126 0.37 9.15 25.64
CA VAL A 126 -0.55 8.24 24.94
C VAL A 126 -0.31 6.82 25.44
N GLU A 127 -1.36 6.17 25.92
CA GLU A 127 -1.32 4.79 26.36
C GLU A 127 -1.31 3.84 25.16
N ILE A 128 -0.38 2.88 25.15
CA ILE A 128 -0.23 1.90 24.07
C ILE A 128 -0.27 0.50 24.67
N ASN A 129 -1.30 -0.25 24.29
CA ASN A 129 -1.56 -1.60 24.80
C ASN A 129 -1.33 -2.65 23.71
N TYR A 130 -0.20 -3.37 23.79
CA TYR A 130 0.10 -4.50 22.91
C TYR A 130 -0.55 -5.78 23.43
N LYS A 131 -0.73 -6.78 22.55
CA LYS A 131 -1.38 -8.06 22.89
C LYS A 131 -2.81 -7.90 23.46
N HIS A 132 -3.49 -6.84 23.04
CA HIS A 132 -4.88 -6.59 23.33
C HIS A 132 -5.67 -6.78 22.04
N SER A 133 -6.60 -7.73 22.03
CA SER A 133 -7.46 -8.01 20.87
C SER A 133 -8.79 -7.31 21.05
N VAL A 134 -9.18 -6.44 20.11
CA VAL A 134 -10.53 -5.85 20.13
C VAL A 134 -11.52 -6.89 19.62
N GLU A 135 -12.43 -7.30 20.49
CA GLU A 135 -13.40 -8.37 20.23
C GLU A 135 -14.78 -7.83 19.84
N ASP A 136 -15.15 -6.62 20.24
CA ASP A 136 -16.45 -6.03 19.90
C ASP A 136 -16.42 -4.51 20.03
N ILE A 137 -17.27 -3.82 19.26
CA ILE A 137 -17.47 -2.37 19.35
C ILE A 137 -18.96 -2.10 19.25
N LYS A 138 -19.55 -1.48 20.27
CA LYS A 138 -20.99 -1.22 20.35
C LYS A 138 -21.29 0.18 20.83
N ARG A 139 -22.41 0.73 20.37
CA ARG A 139 -22.93 1.99 20.89
C ARG A 139 -23.62 1.74 22.23
N THR A 140 -23.29 2.54 23.23
CA THR A 140 -23.91 2.52 24.56
C THR A 140 -25.18 3.39 24.57
N ALA A 141 -25.97 3.28 25.64
CA ALA A 141 -27.21 4.07 25.81
C ALA A 141 -26.94 5.58 25.96
N ASP A 142 -25.77 5.97 26.44
CA ASP A 142 -25.29 7.36 26.56
C ASP A 142 -24.54 7.86 25.31
N ASN A 143 -24.68 7.16 24.18
CA ASN A 143 -24.09 7.48 22.88
C ASN A 143 -22.54 7.48 22.83
N LEU A 144 -21.88 6.83 23.78
CA LEU A 144 -20.47 6.49 23.68
C LEU A 144 -20.29 5.18 22.89
N TRP A 145 -19.04 4.88 22.56
CA TRP A 145 -18.63 3.58 22.02
C TRP A 145 -17.99 2.76 23.12
N GLU A 146 -18.57 1.60 23.43
CA GLU A 146 -17.93 0.56 24.24
C GLU A 146 -17.06 -0.32 23.34
N VAL A 147 -15.81 -0.47 23.72
CA VAL A 147 -14.83 -1.34 23.08
C VAL A 147 -14.56 -2.50 24.03
N LYS A 148 -14.93 -3.71 23.60
CA LYS A 148 -14.65 -4.96 24.32
C LYS A 148 -13.28 -5.47 23.90
N ILE A 149 -12.37 -5.65 24.85
CA ILE A 149 -10.98 -6.00 24.61
C ILE A 149 -10.64 -7.29 25.35
N HIS A 150 -9.92 -8.20 24.70
CA HIS A 150 -9.32 -9.37 25.33
C HIS A 150 -7.83 -9.08 25.54
N ASP A 151 -7.44 -8.92 26.81
CA ASP A 151 -6.04 -8.93 27.21
C ASP A 151 -5.53 -10.37 27.12
N ILE A 152 -4.69 -10.63 26.12
CA ILE A 152 -4.23 -11.97 25.78
C ILE A 152 -3.28 -12.52 26.86
N ASP A 153 -2.45 -11.67 27.44
CA ASP A 153 -1.44 -12.12 28.42
C ASP A 153 -2.10 -12.49 29.75
N ASN A 154 -3.12 -11.72 30.18
CA ASN A 154 -3.81 -11.97 31.43
C ASN A 154 -5.09 -12.82 31.28
N GLY A 155 -5.53 -13.10 30.04
CA GLY A 155 -6.74 -13.85 29.74
C GLY A 155 -8.03 -13.16 30.21
N LYS A 156 -8.03 -11.83 30.32
CA LYS A 156 -9.14 -11.03 30.87
C LYS A 156 -9.90 -10.30 29.78
N MET A 157 -11.20 -10.15 29.99
CA MET A 157 -12.02 -9.26 29.18
C MET A 157 -12.12 -7.90 29.85
N GLU A 158 -11.82 -6.86 29.09
CA GLU A 158 -11.91 -5.46 29.48
C GLU A 158 -12.94 -4.73 28.62
N TYR A 159 -13.47 -3.64 29.18
CA TYR A 159 -14.50 -2.82 28.57
C TYR A 159 -14.14 -1.36 28.79
N HIS A 160 -13.92 -0.64 27.69
CA HIS A 160 -13.52 0.76 27.70
C HIS A 160 -14.54 1.57 26.92
N THR A 161 -14.81 2.80 27.35
CA THR A 161 -15.71 3.70 26.63
C THR A 161 -14.96 4.86 26.00
N ALA A 162 -15.37 5.25 24.80
CA ALA A 162 -14.78 6.36 24.07
C ALA A 162 -15.86 7.20 23.37
N LYS A 163 -15.62 8.52 23.28
CA LYS A 163 -16.47 9.42 22.47
C LYS A 163 -16.22 9.24 20.97
N PHE A 164 -14.98 8.90 20.61
CA PHE A 164 -14.56 8.66 19.24
C PHE A 164 -13.72 7.38 19.16
N VAL A 165 -13.93 6.58 18.11
CA VAL A 165 -13.14 5.37 17.81
C VAL A 165 -12.61 5.44 16.39
N PHE A 166 -11.30 5.20 16.23
CA PHE A 166 -10.68 5.01 14.92
C PHE A 166 -10.22 3.56 14.75
N ILE A 167 -10.74 2.87 13.73
CA ILE A 167 -10.44 1.47 13.42
C ILE A 167 -9.38 1.40 12.31
N GLY A 168 -8.11 1.29 12.72
CA GLY A 168 -6.92 1.17 11.84
C GLY A 168 -6.29 -0.23 11.81
N GLY A 169 -7.08 -1.30 11.91
CA GLY A 169 -6.62 -2.68 12.08
C GLY A 169 -6.19 -3.41 10.81
N GLY A 170 -5.86 -2.70 9.72
CA GLY A 170 -5.60 -3.31 8.41
C GLY A 170 -6.80 -4.14 7.93
N GLY A 171 -6.57 -5.39 7.49
CA GLY A 171 -7.68 -6.28 7.11
C GLY A 171 -8.66 -6.59 8.25
N GLY A 172 -8.21 -6.52 9.51
CA GLY A 172 -9.04 -6.70 10.70
C GLY A 172 -10.05 -5.58 10.94
N SER A 173 -9.93 -4.45 10.22
CA SER A 173 -10.89 -3.35 10.31
C SER A 173 -12.30 -3.74 9.84
N LEU A 174 -12.42 -4.60 8.83
CA LEU A 174 -13.75 -4.93 8.26
C LEU A 174 -14.65 -5.67 9.27
N PRO A 175 -14.21 -6.76 9.92
CA PRO A 175 -15.01 -7.41 10.95
C PRO A 175 -15.39 -6.48 12.11
N LEU A 176 -14.47 -5.59 12.53
CA LEU A 176 -14.74 -4.61 13.60
C LEU A 176 -15.78 -3.57 13.16
N LEU A 177 -15.65 -3.02 11.95
CA LEU A 177 -16.63 -2.11 11.38
C LEU A 177 -18.02 -2.76 11.30
N GLN A 178 -18.11 -4.02 10.86
CA GLN A 178 -19.39 -4.75 10.81
C GLN A 178 -20.04 -4.92 12.19
N LYS A 179 -19.24 -5.03 13.27
CA LYS A 179 -19.75 -5.17 14.65
C LYS A 179 -20.36 -3.87 15.18
N THR A 180 -19.92 -2.71 14.68
CA THR A 180 -20.46 -1.40 15.09
C THR A 180 -21.96 -1.24 14.80
N GLY A 181 -22.47 -1.95 13.79
CA GLY A 181 -23.87 -1.91 13.39
C GLY A 181 -24.32 -0.61 12.71
N ILE A 182 -23.40 0.32 12.40
CA ILE A 182 -23.74 1.57 11.72
C ILE A 182 -24.30 1.29 10.32
N PRO A 183 -25.22 2.12 9.80
CA PRO A 183 -25.75 1.94 8.44
C PRO A 183 -24.66 1.84 7.37
N GLU A 184 -23.59 2.61 7.51
CA GLU A 184 -22.46 2.71 6.58
C GLU A 184 -21.59 1.46 6.55
N SER A 185 -21.68 0.56 7.55
CA SER A 185 -20.96 -0.72 7.52
C SER A 185 -21.66 -1.80 6.68
N LYS A 186 -22.90 -1.54 6.22
CA LYS A 186 -23.71 -2.50 5.46
C LYS A 186 -23.29 -2.53 4.00
N HIS A 187 -23.52 -3.65 3.32
CA HIS A 187 -23.13 -3.85 1.91
C HIS A 187 -21.62 -3.70 1.67
N ILE A 188 -20.81 -3.97 2.69
CA ILE A 188 -19.35 -3.94 2.63
C ILE A 188 -18.80 -5.33 2.82
N GLY A 189 -18.06 -5.77 1.82
CA GLY A 189 -17.33 -7.02 1.78
C GLY A 189 -15.82 -6.79 1.74
N GLY A 190 -15.08 -7.89 1.91
CA GLY A 190 -13.63 -7.89 1.87
C GLY A 190 -13.13 -9.08 1.08
N PHE A 191 -12.16 -8.85 0.20
CA PHE A 191 -11.47 -9.91 -0.53
C PHE A 191 -9.99 -9.91 -0.16
N PRO A 192 -9.51 -10.94 0.55
CA PRO A 192 -8.13 -10.99 1.01
C PRO A 192 -7.18 -11.35 -0.14
N VAL A 193 -6.12 -10.57 -0.26
CA VAL A 193 -5.04 -10.75 -1.22
C VAL A 193 -3.72 -10.69 -0.46
N SER A 194 -2.88 -11.70 -0.65
CA SER A 194 -1.51 -11.72 -0.13
C SER A 194 -0.54 -11.36 -1.24
N GLY A 195 0.61 -10.78 -0.87
CA GLY A 195 1.75 -10.64 -1.77
C GLY A 195 2.87 -11.60 -1.36
N LEU A 196 3.65 -12.06 -2.34
CA LEU A 196 4.94 -12.71 -2.13
C LEU A 196 6.01 -11.88 -2.85
N PHE A 197 7.21 -11.83 -2.29
CA PHE A 197 8.38 -11.22 -2.93
C PHE A 197 9.52 -12.21 -2.94
N LEU A 198 10.31 -12.20 -4.00
CA LEU A 198 11.66 -12.75 -4.01
C LEU A 198 12.60 -11.71 -3.38
N VAL A 199 13.44 -12.13 -2.45
CA VAL A 199 14.36 -11.27 -1.70
C VAL A 199 15.78 -11.74 -1.95
N CYS A 200 16.64 -10.82 -2.39
CA CYS A 200 18.07 -11.06 -2.50
C CYS A 200 18.83 -10.24 -1.46
N LYS A 201 19.67 -10.93 -0.70
CA LYS A 201 20.59 -10.37 0.29
C LYS A 201 22.06 -10.59 -0.07
N ASN A 202 22.36 -11.20 -1.22
CA ASN A 202 23.74 -11.36 -1.68
C ASN A 202 24.36 -9.98 -1.95
N PRO A 203 25.41 -9.58 -1.21
CA PRO A 203 26.02 -8.26 -1.33
C PRO A 203 26.53 -7.94 -2.74
N GLU A 204 27.04 -8.95 -3.46
CA GLU A 204 27.57 -8.77 -4.82
C GLU A 204 26.46 -8.42 -5.82
N VAL A 205 25.29 -9.03 -5.69
CA VAL A 205 24.11 -8.74 -6.53
C VAL A 205 23.48 -7.41 -6.12
N VAL A 206 23.32 -7.18 -4.83
CA VAL A 206 22.74 -5.95 -4.26
C VAL A 206 23.56 -4.70 -4.63
N ALA A 207 24.89 -4.82 -4.71
CA ALA A 207 25.77 -3.71 -5.09
C ALA A 207 25.52 -3.22 -6.54
N GLN A 208 25.06 -4.09 -7.43
CA GLN A 208 24.85 -3.80 -8.85
C GLN A 208 23.55 -3.05 -9.16
N HIS A 209 22.73 -2.73 -8.16
CA HIS A 209 21.43 -2.09 -8.38
C HIS A 209 21.13 -1.00 -7.37
N HIS A 210 20.69 0.18 -7.83
CA HIS A 210 20.33 1.31 -6.97
C HIS A 210 19.15 2.10 -7.57
N ALA A 211 17.99 1.45 -7.62
CA ALA A 211 16.75 2.06 -8.07
C ALA A 211 15.53 1.29 -7.52
N LYS A 212 14.35 1.84 -7.75
CA LYS A 212 13.10 1.07 -7.86
C LYS A 212 12.66 1.07 -9.31
N VAL A 213 12.63 -0.09 -9.93
CA VAL A 213 12.34 -0.25 -11.36
C VAL A 213 11.02 -0.97 -11.53
N TYR A 214 10.03 -0.21 -11.96
CA TYR A 214 8.66 -0.69 -12.19
C TYR A 214 8.52 -1.15 -13.64
N GLY A 215 8.08 -2.40 -13.83
CA GLY A 215 7.76 -2.91 -15.16
C GLY A 215 6.41 -2.41 -15.67
N LYS A 216 5.92 -3.04 -16.74
CA LYS A 216 4.53 -2.89 -17.19
C LYS A 216 3.73 -4.14 -16.83
N ALA A 217 2.48 -3.97 -16.41
CA ALA A 217 1.57 -5.09 -16.19
C ALA A 217 1.41 -5.91 -17.49
N LYS A 218 1.44 -7.25 -17.39
CA LYS A 218 1.01 -8.12 -18.49
C LYS A 218 -0.49 -7.89 -18.77
N VAL A 219 -0.92 -8.03 -20.02
CA VAL A 219 -2.31 -7.80 -20.43
C VAL A 219 -3.26 -8.67 -19.59
N GLY A 220 -4.27 -8.06 -18.97
CA GLY A 220 -5.24 -8.74 -18.11
C GLY A 220 -4.81 -8.93 -16.65
N ALA A 221 -3.58 -8.55 -16.27
CA ALA A 221 -3.16 -8.54 -14.88
C ALA A 221 -3.74 -7.32 -14.14
N PRO A 222 -4.17 -7.46 -12.86
CA PRO A 222 -4.65 -6.33 -12.07
C PRO A 222 -3.56 -5.24 -11.92
N PRO A 223 -3.94 -3.96 -11.77
CA PRO A 223 -2.96 -2.86 -11.69
C PRO A 223 -1.94 -2.97 -10.56
N MET A 224 -2.24 -3.76 -9.52
CA MET A 224 -1.38 -3.96 -8.35
C MET A 224 -0.35 -5.09 -8.51
N SER A 225 -0.39 -5.86 -9.60
CA SER A 225 0.51 -7.02 -9.83
C SER A 225 1.59 -6.71 -10.87
N VAL A 226 2.01 -5.46 -10.96
CA VAL A 226 3.14 -5.07 -11.81
C VAL A 226 4.42 -5.53 -11.10
N PRO A 227 5.18 -6.49 -11.66
CA PRO A 227 6.44 -6.86 -11.06
C PRO A 227 7.42 -5.69 -11.14
N HIS A 228 8.12 -5.46 -10.06
CA HIS A 228 9.12 -4.42 -9.93
C HIS A 228 10.30 -4.93 -9.13
N LEU A 229 11.49 -4.41 -9.46
CA LEU A 229 12.73 -4.66 -8.73
C LEU A 229 13.04 -3.44 -7.87
N ASP A 230 13.03 -3.62 -6.56
CA ASP A 230 13.21 -2.56 -5.59
C ASP A 230 14.50 -2.72 -4.81
N THR A 231 15.32 -1.68 -4.82
CA THR A 231 16.23 -1.43 -3.70
C THR A 231 15.42 -1.04 -2.47
N ARG A 232 15.68 -1.73 -1.35
CA ARG A 232 15.08 -1.45 -0.03
C ARG A 232 16.18 -1.26 1.01
N TYR A 233 15.96 -0.33 1.93
CA TYR A 233 16.74 -0.22 3.17
C TYR A 233 15.89 -0.71 4.34
N ILE A 234 16.26 -1.85 4.90
CA ILE A 234 15.56 -2.47 6.03
C ILE A 234 16.61 -2.70 7.10
N ASP A 235 16.38 -2.17 8.30
CA ASP A 235 17.31 -2.25 9.42
C ASP A 235 18.74 -1.79 9.04
N ASN A 236 18.82 -0.72 8.24
CA ASN A 236 20.05 -0.15 7.66
C ASN A 236 20.82 -1.08 6.71
N GLU A 237 20.25 -2.22 6.33
CA GLU A 237 20.79 -3.10 5.31
C GLU A 237 20.10 -2.88 3.95
N LYS A 238 20.92 -2.82 2.89
CA LYS A 238 20.43 -2.74 1.52
C LYS A 238 20.04 -4.15 1.05
N THR A 239 18.82 -4.29 0.53
CA THR A 239 18.29 -5.55 0.01
C THR A 239 17.56 -5.32 -1.31
N LEU A 240 17.44 -6.36 -2.13
CA LEU A 240 16.63 -6.32 -3.35
C LEU A 240 15.35 -7.12 -3.18
N LEU A 241 14.22 -6.54 -3.55
CA LEU A 241 12.92 -7.20 -3.57
C LEU A 241 12.38 -7.23 -5.00
N PHE A 242 11.94 -8.40 -5.46
CA PHE A 242 11.25 -8.55 -6.73
C PHE A 242 9.84 -9.12 -6.54
N GLY A 243 8.85 -8.50 -7.18
CA GLY A 243 7.44 -8.88 -7.07
C GLY A 243 6.54 -7.65 -7.20
N PRO A 244 5.31 -7.66 -6.65
CA PRO A 244 4.71 -8.77 -5.90
C PRO A 244 4.23 -9.89 -6.83
N PHE A 245 4.41 -11.14 -6.39
CA PHE A 245 3.64 -12.28 -6.91
C PHE A 245 2.35 -12.43 -6.10
N ALA A 246 1.26 -12.82 -6.76
CA ALA A 246 -0.01 -12.97 -6.05
C ALA A 246 0.03 -14.20 -5.14
N GLY A 247 -0.45 -14.01 -3.90
CA GLY A 247 -0.76 -15.06 -2.96
C GLY A 247 -2.22 -14.97 -2.53
N PHE A 248 -2.73 -16.06 -1.96
CA PHE A 248 -4.08 -16.10 -1.40
C PHE A 248 -4.05 -16.67 0.01
N SER A 249 -4.80 -16.02 0.89
CA SER A 249 -5.09 -16.53 2.23
C SER A 249 -6.50 -16.10 2.59
N PRO A 250 -7.33 -16.95 3.23
CA PRO A 250 -8.63 -16.53 3.73
C PRO A 250 -8.53 -15.62 4.97
N LYS A 251 -7.31 -15.44 5.52
CA LYS A 251 -7.02 -14.61 6.70
C LYS A 251 -6.99 -13.14 6.36
N PHE A 252 -7.46 -12.30 7.27
CA PHE A 252 -7.42 -10.84 7.13
C PHE A 252 -6.17 -10.23 7.78
N LEU A 253 -5.55 -10.93 8.73
CA LEU A 253 -4.31 -10.56 9.41
C LEU A 253 -3.24 -11.63 9.23
N LYS A 254 -1.95 -11.27 9.39
CA LYS A 254 -0.83 -12.23 9.33
C LYS A 254 -1.02 -13.41 10.29
N THR A 255 -1.50 -13.13 11.50
CA THR A 255 -1.81 -14.11 12.55
C THR A 255 -3.33 -14.28 12.75
N GLY A 256 -4.13 -14.02 11.70
CA GLY A 256 -5.60 -14.11 11.72
C GLY A 256 -6.16 -15.52 11.56
N SER A 257 -7.49 -15.62 11.52
CA SER A 257 -8.23 -16.89 11.43
C SER A 257 -8.46 -17.31 9.99
N ASN A 258 -8.39 -18.62 9.72
CA ASN A 258 -8.78 -19.18 8.41
C ASN A 258 -10.28 -18.99 8.11
N PHE A 259 -11.07 -18.60 9.11
CA PHE A 259 -12.48 -18.29 8.97
C PHE A 259 -12.76 -16.79 8.75
N ASP A 260 -11.75 -15.91 8.66
CA ASP A 260 -11.97 -14.46 8.55
C ASP A 260 -12.84 -14.10 7.34
N LEU A 261 -12.50 -14.61 6.14
CA LEU A 261 -13.28 -14.37 4.92
C LEU A 261 -14.73 -14.87 5.06
N ILE A 262 -14.93 -16.10 5.52
CA ILE A 262 -16.28 -16.68 5.69
C ILE A 262 -17.07 -15.91 6.74
N GLY A 263 -16.43 -15.58 7.86
CA GLY A 263 -17.01 -14.83 8.96
C GLY A 263 -17.37 -13.39 8.58
N SER A 264 -16.71 -12.82 7.57
CA SER A 264 -17.03 -11.49 7.04
C SER A 264 -18.28 -11.45 6.15
N VAL A 265 -18.77 -12.61 5.69
CA VAL A 265 -20.02 -12.70 4.91
C VAL A 265 -21.21 -12.65 5.84
N LYS A 266 -22.05 -11.64 5.67
CA LYS A 266 -23.24 -11.32 6.47
C LYS A 266 -24.47 -11.26 5.57
N PRO A 267 -25.70 -11.44 6.11
CA PRO A 267 -26.93 -11.33 5.32
C PRO A 267 -27.06 -10.01 4.54
N ASN A 268 -26.50 -8.92 5.07
CA ASN A 268 -26.53 -7.59 4.47
C ASN A 268 -25.41 -7.32 3.45
N ASN A 269 -24.45 -8.23 3.22
CA ASN A 269 -23.40 -8.06 2.21
C ASN A 269 -23.25 -9.26 1.26
N VAL A 270 -23.96 -10.37 1.51
CA VAL A 270 -23.84 -11.60 0.72
C VAL A 270 -24.10 -11.38 -0.78
N PHE A 271 -25.12 -10.59 -1.12
CA PHE A 271 -25.42 -10.27 -2.52
C PHE A 271 -24.32 -9.42 -3.16
N THR A 272 -23.74 -8.48 -2.42
CA THR A 272 -22.62 -7.65 -2.86
C THR A 272 -21.37 -8.51 -3.10
N MET A 273 -21.06 -9.45 -2.20
CA MET A 273 -19.95 -10.41 -2.34
C MET A 273 -20.14 -11.34 -3.54
N LEU A 274 -21.34 -11.90 -3.72
CA LEU A 274 -21.65 -12.78 -4.86
C LEU A 274 -21.56 -12.03 -6.19
N ALA A 275 -22.07 -10.80 -6.26
CA ALA A 275 -21.96 -9.96 -7.44
C ALA A 275 -20.50 -9.68 -7.82
N ALA A 276 -19.64 -9.43 -6.83
CA ALA A 276 -18.22 -9.24 -7.04
C ALA A 276 -17.54 -10.51 -7.59
N GLY A 277 -17.86 -11.69 -7.04
CA GLY A 277 -17.33 -12.96 -7.53
C GLY A 277 -17.63 -13.20 -9.01
N ILE A 278 -18.84 -12.85 -9.47
CA ILE A 278 -19.24 -12.97 -10.89
C ILE A 278 -18.51 -11.94 -11.76
N LYS A 279 -18.36 -10.69 -11.30
CA LYS A 279 -17.71 -9.61 -12.06
C LYS A 279 -16.20 -9.82 -12.19
N GLU A 280 -15.57 -10.29 -11.12
CA GLU A 280 -14.12 -10.41 -10.99
C GLU A 280 -13.61 -11.82 -11.34
N MET A 281 -14.33 -12.57 -12.20
CA MET A 281 -13.94 -13.93 -12.59
C MET A 281 -12.57 -13.97 -13.28
N SER A 282 -12.23 -12.96 -14.09
CA SER A 282 -10.91 -12.85 -14.73
C SER A 282 -9.80 -12.67 -13.69
N LEU A 283 -10.00 -11.76 -12.74
CA LEU A 283 -9.09 -11.52 -11.63
C LEU A 283 -8.95 -12.76 -10.73
N THR A 284 -10.05 -13.40 -10.39
CA THR A 284 -10.06 -14.64 -9.59
C THR A 284 -9.25 -15.74 -10.28
N LYS A 285 -9.45 -15.93 -11.60
CA LYS A 285 -8.66 -16.87 -12.40
C LYS A 285 -7.18 -16.52 -12.39
N TYR A 286 -6.83 -15.24 -12.56
CA TYR A 286 -5.44 -14.77 -12.49
C TYR A 286 -4.81 -15.06 -11.14
N LEU A 287 -5.50 -14.75 -10.03
CA LEU A 287 -5.02 -15.00 -8.68
C LEU A 287 -4.79 -16.49 -8.42
N ILE A 288 -5.72 -17.36 -8.86
CA ILE A 288 -5.54 -18.82 -8.77
C ILE A 288 -4.29 -19.27 -9.54
N GLN A 289 -4.11 -18.79 -10.77
CA GLN A 289 -2.91 -19.12 -11.57
C GLN A 289 -1.62 -18.68 -10.89
N GLN A 290 -1.61 -17.48 -10.32
CA GLN A 290 -0.45 -16.92 -9.61
C GLN A 290 -0.11 -17.68 -8.32
N VAL A 291 -1.13 -18.09 -7.55
CA VAL A 291 -0.96 -18.91 -6.36
C VAL A 291 -0.38 -20.29 -6.70
N MET A 292 -0.74 -20.83 -7.87
CA MET A 292 -0.22 -22.11 -8.38
C MET A 292 1.20 -22.02 -8.97
N LEU A 293 1.83 -20.84 -9.03
CA LEU A 293 3.20 -20.72 -9.50
C LEU A 293 4.15 -21.47 -8.56
N SER A 294 5.05 -22.28 -9.14
CA SER A 294 6.18 -22.86 -8.43
C SER A 294 7.25 -21.78 -8.15
N ASN A 295 8.19 -22.07 -7.27
CA ASN A 295 9.32 -21.15 -7.05
C ASN A 295 10.11 -20.92 -8.36
N GLU A 296 10.34 -21.98 -9.15
CA GLU A 296 11.06 -21.86 -10.42
C GLU A 296 10.36 -20.93 -11.41
N LYS A 297 9.02 -20.96 -11.51
CA LYS A 297 8.30 -20.01 -12.38
C LYS A 297 8.41 -18.57 -11.91
N ARG A 298 8.50 -18.32 -10.60
CA ARG A 298 8.76 -16.97 -10.07
C ARG A 298 10.17 -16.52 -10.43
N MET A 299 11.14 -17.44 -10.37
CA MET A 299 12.51 -17.20 -10.83
C MET A 299 12.58 -16.96 -12.34
N GLU A 300 11.78 -17.65 -13.16
CA GLU A 300 11.66 -17.37 -14.60
C GLU A 300 11.15 -15.94 -14.85
N GLU A 301 10.11 -15.49 -14.14
CA GLU A 301 9.65 -14.10 -14.23
C GLU A 301 10.72 -13.10 -13.76
N LEU A 302 11.49 -13.44 -12.71
CA LEU A 302 12.64 -12.63 -12.30
C LEU A 302 13.69 -12.56 -13.42
N ARG A 303 13.97 -13.67 -14.13
CA ARG A 303 14.93 -13.71 -15.23
C ARG A 303 14.48 -12.94 -16.46
N GLU A 304 13.19 -12.67 -16.64
CA GLU A 304 12.71 -11.68 -17.63
C GLU A 304 13.25 -10.26 -17.29
N PHE A 305 13.41 -9.95 -16.00
CA PHE A 305 13.96 -8.69 -15.47
C PHE A 305 15.49 -8.71 -15.34
N ILE A 306 16.06 -9.74 -14.72
CA ILE A 306 17.49 -9.91 -14.44
C ILE A 306 17.94 -11.20 -15.13
N PRO A 307 18.39 -11.15 -16.40
CA PRO A 307 18.66 -12.36 -17.20
C PRO A 307 19.55 -13.40 -16.52
N ASN A 308 20.55 -12.92 -15.76
CA ASN A 308 21.55 -13.75 -15.10
C ASN A 308 21.20 -14.12 -13.64
N ALA A 309 19.96 -13.92 -13.18
CA ALA A 309 19.57 -14.23 -11.81
C ALA A 309 19.72 -15.72 -11.49
N LYS A 310 20.48 -16.02 -10.43
CA LYS A 310 20.70 -17.37 -9.91
C LYS A 310 19.72 -17.68 -8.79
N SER A 311 19.07 -18.84 -8.82
CA SER A 311 18.04 -19.19 -7.81
C SER A 311 18.56 -19.24 -6.37
N GLU A 312 19.84 -19.53 -6.17
CA GLU A 312 20.47 -19.59 -4.85
C GLU A 312 20.56 -18.24 -4.12
N ASP A 313 20.44 -17.13 -4.86
CA ASP A 313 20.53 -15.78 -4.30
C ASP A 313 19.18 -15.20 -3.85
N TRP A 314 18.06 -15.91 -4.07
CA TRP A 314 16.71 -15.37 -3.93
C TRP A 314 15.79 -16.27 -3.09
N ASP A 315 15.29 -15.72 -1.99
CA ASP A 315 14.34 -16.38 -1.09
C ASP A 315 12.94 -15.80 -1.22
N ILE A 316 11.90 -16.62 -1.00
CA ILE A 316 10.52 -16.12 -0.95
C ILE A 316 10.21 -15.56 0.44
N VAL A 317 9.69 -14.35 0.48
CA VAL A 317 9.10 -13.73 1.69
C VAL A 317 7.62 -13.45 1.47
N VAL A 318 6.81 -13.82 2.46
CA VAL A 318 5.38 -13.50 2.50
C VAL A 318 5.18 -12.07 2.97
N ALA A 319 4.54 -11.25 2.14
CA ALA A 319 4.22 -9.86 2.47
C ALA A 319 3.06 -9.74 3.48
N GLY A 320 2.63 -8.50 3.76
CA GLY A 320 1.41 -8.26 4.54
C GLY A 320 0.14 -8.78 3.85
N GLN A 321 -0.86 -9.10 4.66
CA GLN A 321 -2.21 -9.39 4.16
C GLN A 321 -2.94 -8.08 3.86
N ARG A 322 -3.58 -7.99 2.69
CA ARG A 322 -4.42 -6.87 2.29
C ARG A 322 -5.84 -7.36 2.08
N VAL A 323 -6.83 -6.58 2.50
CA VAL A 323 -8.25 -6.88 2.23
C VAL A 323 -8.78 -5.79 1.32
N GLN A 324 -9.02 -6.15 0.06
CA GLN A 324 -9.63 -5.25 -0.92
C GLN A 324 -11.11 -5.09 -0.58
N VAL A 325 -11.59 -3.83 -0.57
CA VAL A 325 -12.99 -3.54 -0.24
C VAL A 325 -13.87 -3.92 -1.40
N ILE A 326 -14.97 -4.60 -1.11
CA ILE A 326 -16.06 -4.81 -2.06
C ILE A 326 -17.23 -3.97 -1.57
N LYS A 327 -17.71 -3.05 -2.40
CA LYS A 327 -18.89 -2.23 -2.10
C LYS A 327 -19.74 -2.01 -3.33
N ASP A 328 -20.99 -1.61 -3.12
CA ASP A 328 -21.84 -1.16 -4.21
C ASP A 328 -21.45 0.29 -4.57
N THR A 329 -21.36 0.60 -5.87
CA THR A 329 -21.03 1.95 -6.36
C THR A 329 -22.01 2.40 -7.44
N GLU A 330 -22.18 3.70 -7.62
CA GLU A 330 -23.05 4.24 -8.68
C GLU A 330 -22.57 3.84 -10.07
N ALA A 331 -21.27 4.00 -10.34
CA ALA A 331 -20.68 3.68 -11.64
C ALA A 331 -20.50 2.17 -11.89
N GLY A 332 -20.11 1.41 -10.85
CA GLY A 332 -19.78 -0.01 -10.95
C GLY A 332 -20.92 -0.95 -10.54
N GLY A 333 -22.05 -0.43 -10.07
CA GLY A 333 -23.18 -1.20 -9.55
C GLY A 333 -22.82 -2.03 -8.31
N LYS A 334 -23.54 -3.13 -8.09
CA LYS A 334 -23.30 -3.99 -6.92
C LYS A 334 -21.98 -4.76 -7.01
N GLY A 335 -21.29 -4.93 -5.88
CA GLY A 335 -20.09 -5.77 -5.81
C GLY A 335 -18.90 -5.25 -6.62
N THR A 336 -18.62 -3.95 -6.54
CA THR A 336 -17.43 -3.34 -7.16
C THR A 336 -16.22 -3.49 -6.24
N LEU A 337 -15.15 -4.11 -6.76
CA LEU A 337 -13.87 -4.21 -6.07
C LEU A 337 -13.14 -2.85 -6.09
N GLN A 338 -12.78 -2.35 -4.92
CA GLN A 338 -12.02 -1.12 -4.75
C GLN A 338 -10.55 -1.46 -4.54
N PHE A 339 -9.68 -0.79 -5.30
CA PHE A 339 -8.22 -0.95 -5.23
C PHE A 339 -7.52 0.15 -4.42
N GLY A 340 -8.30 1.10 -3.88
CA GLY A 340 -7.82 2.21 -3.05
C GLY A 340 -7.97 1.96 -1.56
N THR A 341 -7.49 2.92 -0.78
CA THR A 341 -7.82 3.04 0.63
C THR A 341 -9.18 3.74 0.75
N GLU A 342 -10.03 3.26 1.66
CA GLU A 342 -11.39 3.76 1.86
C GLU A 342 -11.59 4.14 3.34
N VAL A 343 -12.08 5.35 3.57
CA VAL A 343 -12.49 5.82 4.90
C VAL A 343 -14.00 5.72 5.02
N ILE A 344 -14.46 4.95 6.01
CA ILE A 344 -15.88 4.77 6.30
C ILE A 344 -16.15 5.31 7.68
N SER A 345 -16.97 6.36 7.77
CA SER A 345 -17.34 7.01 9.02
C SER A 345 -18.83 6.94 9.25
N ALA A 346 -19.24 6.90 10.51
CA ALA A 346 -20.64 7.12 10.86
C ALA A 346 -21.06 8.55 10.50
N ALA A 347 -22.34 8.74 10.15
CA ALA A 347 -22.90 10.06 9.84
C ALA A 347 -22.68 11.12 10.95
N ASP A 348 -22.55 10.70 12.21
CA ASP A 348 -22.29 11.59 13.35
C ASP A 348 -20.80 11.85 13.62
N GLY A 349 -19.90 11.28 12.80
CA GLY A 349 -18.44 11.44 12.92
C GLY A 349 -17.81 10.72 14.13
N SER A 350 -18.59 10.00 14.94
CA SER A 350 -18.12 9.41 16.21
C SER A 350 -17.28 8.14 16.04
N ILE A 351 -17.25 7.54 14.86
CA ILE A 351 -16.41 6.39 14.54
C ILE A 351 -15.99 6.44 13.08
N ALA A 352 -14.75 6.05 12.82
CA ALA A 352 -14.24 5.88 11.46
C ALA A 352 -13.42 4.59 11.36
N ALA A 353 -13.50 3.92 10.21
CA ALA A 353 -12.73 2.74 9.89
C ALA A 353 -11.97 2.95 8.58
N LEU A 354 -10.72 2.49 8.58
CA LEU A 354 -9.87 2.48 7.41
C LEU A 354 -9.86 1.08 6.80
N LEU A 355 -10.31 0.98 5.55
CA LEU A 355 -10.36 -0.27 4.79
C LEU A 355 -9.57 -0.18 3.48
N GLY A 356 -9.34 -1.33 2.85
CA GLY A 356 -8.81 -1.41 1.50
C GLY A 356 -7.30 -1.57 1.44
N ALA A 357 -6.70 -1.09 0.35
CA ALA A 357 -5.26 -1.13 0.19
C ALA A 357 -4.59 -0.33 1.33
N SER A 358 -3.56 -0.92 1.96
CA SER A 358 -2.76 -0.23 2.98
C SER A 358 -2.34 1.13 2.45
N PRO A 359 -2.63 2.24 3.17
CA PRO A 359 -2.20 3.54 2.71
C PRO A 359 -0.67 3.53 2.57
N GLY A 360 -0.21 3.94 1.40
CA GLY A 360 1.22 4.02 1.10
C GLY A 360 1.77 5.38 1.52
N ALA A 361 3.03 5.62 1.15
CA ALA A 361 3.70 6.89 1.43
C ALA A 361 2.93 8.08 0.87
N SER A 362 2.31 7.91 -0.30
CA SER A 362 1.51 8.94 -0.93
C SER A 362 0.20 9.22 -0.20
N THR A 363 -0.45 8.22 0.41
CA THR A 363 -1.86 8.37 0.83
C THR A 363 -2.07 8.51 2.33
N ALA A 364 -1.12 8.10 3.17
CA ALA A 364 -1.33 8.04 4.63
C ALA A 364 -1.73 9.38 5.26
N VAL A 365 -0.99 10.47 4.98
CA VAL A 365 -1.30 11.79 5.54
C VAL A 365 -2.60 12.34 4.96
N HIS A 366 -2.79 12.24 3.63
CA HIS A 366 -4.00 12.68 2.95
C HIS A 366 -5.27 12.03 3.53
N VAL A 367 -5.23 10.71 3.75
CA VAL A 367 -6.35 9.96 4.34
C VAL A 367 -6.63 10.39 5.78
N MET A 368 -5.60 10.72 6.58
CA MET A 368 -5.83 11.22 7.93
C MET A 368 -6.43 12.62 7.94
N LEU A 369 -6.07 13.48 6.98
CA LEU A 369 -6.76 14.77 6.79
C LEU A 369 -8.24 14.57 6.45
N GLU A 370 -8.56 13.60 5.57
CA GLU A 370 -9.95 13.23 5.25
C GLU A 370 -10.72 12.76 6.51
N VAL A 371 -10.09 11.97 7.38
CA VAL A 371 -10.70 11.55 8.66
C VAL A 371 -10.98 12.77 9.56
N LEU A 372 -10.05 13.71 9.67
CA LEU A 372 -10.25 14.93 10.47
C LEU A 372 -11.41 15.77 9.93
N GLU A 373 -11.48 15.96 8.62
CA GLU A 373 -12.55 16.72 7.95
C GLU A 373 -13.92 16.07 8.15
N LYS A 374 -14.01 14.75 8.00
CA LYS A 374 -15.28 14.02 8.11
C LYS A 374 -15.76 13.86 9.55
N CYS A 375 -14.85 13.60 10.48
CA CYS A 375 -15.20 13.22 11.86
C CYS A 375 -15.19 14.40 12.83
N PHE A 376 -14.47 15.47 12.50
CA PHE A 376 -14.30 16.64 13.35
C PHE A 376 -14.51 17.97 12.60
N PRO A 377 -15.55 18.12 11.76
CA PRO A 377 -15.77 19.33 10.98
C PRO A 377 -15.87 20.60 11.85
N GLN A 378 -16.38 20.47 13.07
CA GLN A 378 -16.49 21.55 14.05
C GLN A 378 -15.14 22.11 14.52
N HIS A 379 -14.06 21.31 14.45
CA HIS A 379 -12.72 21.72 14.87
C HIS A 379 -11.84 22.17 13.71
N MET A 380 -12.21 21.87 12.46
CA MET A 380 -11.36 22.14 11.30
C MET A 380 -10.93 23.60 11.19
N LYS A 381 -11.83 24.55 11.47
CA LYS A 381 -11.49 25.98 11.46
C LYS A 381 -10.42 26.36 12.49
N GLU A 382 -10.44 25.72 13.65
CA GLU A 382 -9.46 25.93 14.72
C GLU A 382 -8.12 25.25 14.38
N TRP A 383 -8.16 24.07 13.77
CA TRP A 383 -6.97 23.28 13.44
C TRP A 383 -6.29 23.68 12.14
N GLU A 384 -6.99 24.31 11.20
CA GLU A 384 -6.48 24.69 9.88
C GLU A 384 -5.15 25.47 9.94
N PRO A 385 -4.96 26.49 10.82
CA PRO A 385 -3.68 27.17 10.93
C PRO A 385 -2.54 26.23 11.31
N LYS A 386 -2.78 25.28 12.22
CA LYS A 386 -1.76 24.31 12.65
C LYS A 386 -1.50 23.26 11.58
N ILE A 387 -2.53 22.81 10.86
CA ILE A 387 -2.37 21.88 9.73
C ILE A 387 -1.52 22.53 8.63
N LYS A 388 -1.76 23.80 8.30
CA LYS A 388 -0.96 24.54 7.32
C LYS A 388 0.48 24.80 7.78
N ASP A 389 0.72 24.96 9.08
CA ASP A 389 2.08 25.03 9.62
C ASP A 389 2.82 23.69 9.44
N MET A 390 2.13 22.56 9.64
CA MET A 390 2.71 21.23 9.47
C MET A 390 2.85 20.80 8.00
N ILE A 391 1.94 21.28 7.14
CA ILE A 391 1.77 20.89 5.74
C ILE A 391 1.45 22.16 4.92
N PRO A 392 2.46 23.01 4.65
CA PRO A 392 2.26 24.33 4.06
C PRO A 392 1.91 24.35 2.56
#